data_AF-A0A952M2A6-F1
#
_entry.id   AF-A0A952M2A6-F1
#
_cell.length_a   1.000
_cell.length_b   1.000
_cell.length_c   1.000
_cell.angle_alpha   90.00
_cell.angle_beta   90.00
_cell.angle_gamma   90.00
#
_symmetry.space_group_name_H-M   'P 1'
#
loop_
_entity.id
_entity.type
_entity.pdbx_description
1 polymer ?
#
loop_
_entity_poly.entity_id
_entity_poly.type
_entity_poly.pdbx_seq_one_letter_code
_entity_poly.pdbx_strand_id
1 'polypeptide(L)'
;MVTLTRSLNEFITTIYGSVVDTDQWPDVLDRTAWLAGAKATTICLVDYVAEELNSQFMCPLTEKMYPHYTQSPHMDVEIKALGRLPQVQTRTGFTSTTEFVHNANAQFPDDPIDIAGAEQWLETEWGIGERYLCRLNIQPSFMDLHTLLFPADTKSDTREGIEKAELLIPHFAKAVEISRPFLLLKARFQATLEVLDRFHLAVFILTPSGKVALRNTAATRILEQSDAVTVGANGKLKSEVNSHTESLDKMIDEILLNLSEGHIRHSTELVLQRRSGNNPYLVEISPLAEPTVIGPHSGLMVIMIDPDHKKIVSTSGMSQMFGLSNAEDAVCGLLVEGYSTNEIAEVRNVSPITVKNQVKSLLAKTGNRSRSDLIRQALSINLPVDTSERDNHH
;
A
#
# COMPACT_ATOMS: atom_id res chain seq x y z
N MET A 1 -7.64 -11.32 -42.20
CA MET A 1 -8.62 -11.68 -41.15
C MET A 1 -8.04 -12.62 -40.10
N VAL A 2 -7.54 -13.81 -40.46
CA VAL A 2 -7.01 -14.80 -39.47
C VAL A 2 -5.92 -14.25 -38.54
N THR A 3 -4.99 -13.42 -39.04
CA THR A 3 -3.91 -12.81 -38.25
C THR A 3 -4.41 -11.73 -37.27
N LEU A 4 -5.46 -11.00 -37.65
CA LEU A 4 -6.06 -9.92 -36.84
C LEU A 4 -6.89 -10.51 -35.69
N THR A 5 -7.65 -11.57 -35.96
CA THR A 5 -8.41 -12.31 -34.94
C THR A 5 -7.49 -13.00 -33.92
N ARG A 6 -6.37 -13.56 -34.37
CA ARG A 6 -5.37 -14.14 -33.48
C ARG A 6 -4.72 -13.09 -32.57
N SER A 7 -4.35 -11.93 -33.14
CA SER A 7 -3.80 -10.81 -32.36
C SER A 7 -4.78 -10.25 -31.33
N LEU A 8 -6.08 -10.26 -31.61
CA LEU A 8 -7.11 -9.80 -30.68
C LEU A 8 -7.32 -10.80 -29.53
N ASN A 9 -7.37 -12.09 -29.82
CA ASN A 9 -7.51 -13.13 -28.78
C ASN A 9 -6.30 -13.19 -27.83
N GLU A 10 -5.08 -13.04 -28.38
CA GLU A 10 -3.87 -12.91 -27.57
C GLU A 10 -3.94 -11.68 -26.66
N PHE A 11 -4.43 -10.55 -27.17
CA PHE A 11 -4.59 -9.33 -26.37
C PHE A 11 -5.65 -9.46 -25.27
N ILE A 12 -6.79 -10.11 -25.55
CA ILE A 12 -7.81 -10.41 -24.54
C ILE A 12 -7.21 -11.27 -23.42
N THR A 13 -6.35 -12.22 -23.76
CA THR A 13 -5.65 -13.04 -22.76
C THR A 13 -4.72 -12.18 -21.89
N THR A 14 -4.04 -11.17 -22.47
CA THR A 14 -3.25 -10.20 -21.70
C THR A 14 -4.11 -9.37 -20.74
N ILE A 15 -5.31 -8.94 -21.15
CA ILE A 15 -6.26 -8.21 -20.27
C ILE A 15 -6.63 -9.06 -19.04
N TYR A 16 -6.85 -10.36 -19.21
CA TYR A 16 -7.11 -11.24 -18.07
C TYR A 16 -5.85 -11.54 -17.25
N GLY A 17 -4.67 -11.55 -17.87
CA GLY A 17 -3.39 -11.68 -17.19
C GLY A 17 -3.09 -10.53 -16.23
N SER A 18 -3.45 -9.30 -16.60
CA SER A 18 -3.23 -8.10 -15.78
C SER A 18 -4.08 -8.05 -14.50
N VAL A 19 -5.09 -8.91 -14.37
CA VAL A 19 -5.84 -9.08 -13.13
C VAL A 19 -4.97 -9.67 -12.01
N VAL A 20 -4.09 -10.60 -12.37
CA VAL A 20 -3.20 -11.28 -11.43
C VAL A 20 -1.92 -10.46 -11.21
N ASP A 21 -1.41 -9.88 -12.30
CA ASP A 21 -0.19 -9.06 -12.31
C ASP A 21 -0.55 -7.62 -12.66
N THR A 22 -0.78 -6.80 -11.64
CA THR A 22 -1.24 -5.41 -11.80
C THR A 22 -0.22 -4.52 -12.51
N ASP A 23 1.05 -4.94 -12.56
CA ASP A 23 2.12 -4.17 -13.19
C ASP A 23 2.01 -4.19 -14.72
N GLN A 24 1.15 -5.05 -15.28
CA GLN A 24 0.88 -5.14 -16.72
C GLN A 24 -0.18 -4.13 -17.20
N TRP A 25 -0.93 -3.50 -16.30
CA TRP A 25 -2.00 -2.58 -16.70
C TRP A 25 -1.52 -1.41 -17.57
N PRO A 26 -0.38 -0.74 -17.30
CA PRO A 26 0.10 0.34 -18.15
C PRO A 26 0.29 -0.06 -19.62
N ASP A 27 0.86 -1.25 -19.88
CA ASP A 27 1.07 -1.76 -21.23
C ASP A 27 -0.25 -2.16 -21.92
N VAL A 28 -1.18 -2.77 -21.17
CA VAL A 28 -2.52 -3.10 -21.66
C VAL A 28 -3.29 -1.85 -22.07
N LEU A 29 -3.19 -0.80 -21.25
CA LEU A 29 -3.83 0.48 -21.51
C LEU A 29 -3.18 1.22 -22.69
N ASP A 30 -1.85 1.27 -22.76
CA ASP A 30 -1.14 1.88 -23.89
C ASP A 30 -1.51 1.21 -25.22
N ARG A 31 -1.55 -0.13 -25.24
CA ARG A 31 -1.99 -0.89 -26.42
C ARG A 31 -3.46 -0.66 -26.77
N THR A 32 -4.33 -0.47 -25.77
CA THR A 32 -5.74 -0.13 -25.99
C THR A 32 -5.88 1.26 -26.62
N ALA A 33 -5.13 2.25 -26.11
CA ALA A 33 -5.10 3.59 -26.68
C ALA A 33 -4.64 3.54 -28.15
N TRP A 34 -3.55 2.82 -28.43
CA TRP A 34 -3.03 2.64 -29.78
C TRP A 34 -4.04 2.00 -30.74
N LEU A 35 -4.74 0.94 -30.30
CA LEU A 35 -5.78 0.27 -31.10
C LEU A 35 -6.97 1.19 -31.41
N ALA A 36 -7.34 2.04 -30.46
CA ALA A 36 -8.41 3.01 -30.61
C ALA A 36 -7.96 4.27 -31.39
N GLY A 37 -6.68 4.48 -31.66
CA GLY A 37 -6.18 5.76 -32.18
C GLY A 37 -6.26 6.91 -31.15
N ALA A 38 -6.44 6.58 -29.87
CA ALA A 38 -6.40 7.53 -28.77
C ALA A 38 -4.95 7.81 -28.36
N LYS A 39 -4.70 8.98 -27.75
CA LYS A 39 -3.41 9.30 -27.11
C LYS A 39 -3.24 8.55 -25.79
N ALA A 40 -4.35 8.26 -25.12
CA ALA A 40 -4.34 7.76 -23.76
C ALA A 40 -5.64 7.06 -23.38
N THR A 41 -5.53 6.18 -22.39
CA THR A 41 -6.66 5.60 -21.65
C THR A 41 -6.30 5.41 -20.18
N THR A 42 -7.33 5.36 -19.35
CA THR A 42 -7.26 5.11 -17.92
C THR A 42 -8.45 4.25 -17.52
N ILE A 43 -8.23 3.32 -16.60
CA ILE A 43 -9.30 2.64 -15.84
C ILE A 43 -9.30 3.17 -14.42
N CYS A 44 -10.47 3.53 -13.90
CA CYS A 44 -10.66 3.97 -12.53
C CYS A 44 -11.71 3.09 -11.86
N LEU A 45 -11.37 2.55 -10.70
CA LEU A 45 -12.26 1.79 -9.83
C LEU A 45 -12.60 2.67 -8.65
N VAL A 46 -13.89 2.89 -8.41
CA VAL A 46 -14.40 3.71 -7.32
C VAL A 46 -15.42 2.89 -6.54
N ASP A 47 -15.20 2.69 -5.26
CA ASP A 47 -16.11 2.02 -4.34
C ASP A 47 -16.50 2.97 -3.21
N TYR A 48 -17.81 3.19 -3.04
CA TYR A 48 -18.32 4.16 -2.06
C TYR A 48 -18.37 3.58 -0.63
N VAL A 49 -18.13 2.27 -0.47
CA VAL A 49 -18.21 1.58 0.83
C VAL A 49 -16.84 1.09 1.27
N ALA A 50 -16.08 0.50 0.36
CA ALA A 50 -14.73 -0.01 0.62
C ALA A 50 -13.70 0.87 -0.09
N GLU A 51 -13.35 2.01 0.52
CA GLU A 51 -12.38 2.96 -0.06
C GLU A 51 -11.03 2.31 -0.42
N GLU A 52 -10.66 1.21 0.26
CA GLU A 52 -9.47 0.42 -0.04
C GLU A 52 -9.49 -0.27 -1.42
N LEU A 53 -10.64 -0.30 -2.10
CA LEU A 53 -10.80 -0.77 -3.48
C LEU A 53 -10.63 0.32 -4.52
N ASN A 54 -10.52 1.59 -4.10
CA ASN A 54 -10.29 2.68 -5.02
C ASN A 54 -8.92 2.49 -5.68
N SER A 55 -8.90 2.43 -7.00
CA SER A 55 -7.69 2.15 -7.76
C SER A 55 -7.74 2.83 -9.11
N GLN A 56 -6.58 3.24 -9.60
CA GLN A 56 -6.47 3.85 -10.91
C GLN A 56 -5.31 3.22 -11.67
N PHE A 57 -5.63 2.71 -12.85
CA PHE A 57 -4.67 2.14 -13.78
C PHE A 57 -4.49 3.12 -14.93
N MET A 58 -3.26 3.52 -15.18
CA MET A 58 -2.91 4.57 -16.12
C MET A 58 -1.94 4.04 -17.18
N CYS A 59 -2.07 4.53 -18.41
CA CYS A 59 -1.01 4.43 -19.40
C CYS A 59 0.08 5.50 -19.13
N PRO A 60 1.26 5.40 -19.75
CA PRO A 60 2.38 6.31 -19.47
C PRO A 60 2.07 7.80 -19.67
N LEU A 61 1.15 8.15 -20.59
CA LEU A 61 0.75 9.55 -20.79
C LEU A 61 -0.15 10.03 -19.64
N THR A 62 -1.14 9.24 -19.22
CA THR A 62 -2.04 9.65 -18.13
C THR A 62 -1.35 9.66 -16.78
N GLU A 63 -0.36 8.79 -16.57
CA GLU A 63 0.51 8.81 -15.39
C GLU A 63 1.30 10.12 -15.26
N LYS A 64 1.84 10.64 -16.37
CA LYS A 64 2.54 11.95 -16.39
C LYS A 64 1.58 13.13 -16.19
N MET A 65 0.37 13.02 -16.72
CA MET A 65 -0.65 14.06 -16.65
C MET A 65 -1.27 14.17 -15.26
N TYR A 66 -1.46 13.04 -14.57
CA TYR A 66 -2.27 12.97 -13.35
C TYR A 66 -1.85 13.94 -12.23
N PRO A 67 -0.56 14.09 -11.87
CA PRO A 67 -0.14 15.06 -10.85
C PRO A 67 -0.48 16.51 -11.20
N HIS A 68 -0.43 16.87 -12.49
CA HIS A 68 -0.81 18.20 -12.96
C HIS A 68 -2.32 18.39 -12.88
N TYR A 69 -3.07 17.32 -13.12
CA TYR A 69 -4.53 17.32 -13.04
C TYR A 69 -5.02 17.56 -11.60
N THR A 70 -4.47 16.82 -10.64
CA THR A 70 -4.89 16.88 -9.23
C THR A 70 -4.52 18.18 -8.53
N GLN A 71 -3.50 18.89 -9.02
CA GLN A 71 -3.10 20.21 -8.53
C GLN A 71 -3.85 21.36 -9.23
N SER A 72 -4.62 21.06 -10.27
CA SER A 72 -5.37 22.06 -11.04
C SER A 72 -6.77 22.29 -10.44
N PRO A 73 -7.36 23.48 -10.63
CA PRO A 73 -8.75 23.74 -10.27
C PRO A 73 -9.76 22.92 -11.11
N HIS A 74 -9.30 22.21 -12.14
CA HIS A 74 -10.16 21.37 -12.98
C HIS A 74 -10.56 20.06 -12.28
N MET A 75 -9.82 19.62 -11.26
CA MET A 75 -10.12 18.37 -10.55
C MET A 75 -11.48 18.42 -9.85
N ASP A 76 -11.85 19.56 -9.27
CA ASP A 76 -13.15 19.72 -8.59
C ASP A 76 -14.33 19.56 -9.55
N VAL A 77 -14.19 20.06 -10.78
CA VAL A 77 -15.19 19.91 -11.84
C VAL A 77 -15.35 18.44 -12.22
N GLU A 78 -14.24 17.71 -12.29
CA GLU A 78 -14.22 16.30 -12.67
C GLU A 78 -14.79 15.40 -11.58
N ILE A 79 -14.47 15.67 -10.30
CA ILE A 79 -15.09 15.00 -9.16
C ILE A 79 -16.60 15.21 -9.18
N LYS A 80 -17.06 16.44 -9.42
CA LYS A 80 -18.49 16.76 -9.54
C LYS A 80 -19.14 16.01 -10.71
N ALA A 81 -18.48 15.98 -11.87
CA ALA A 81 -18.95 15.25 -13.05
C ALA A 81 -19.07 13.74 -12.77
N LEU A 82 -18.04 13.14 -12.20
CA LEU A 82 -18.02 11.72 -11.81
C LEU A 82 -19.11 11.39 -10.77
N GLY A 83 -19.40 12.29 -9.83
CA GLY A 83 -20.47 12.11 -8.84
C GLY A 83 -21.88 12.05 -9.44
N ARG A 84 -22.08 12.55 -10.68
CA ARG A 84 -23.34 12.48 -11.44
C ARG A 84 -23.41 11.32 -12.42
N LEU A 85 -22.29 10.64 -12.63
CA LEU A 85 -22.19 9.61 -13.65
C LEU A 85 -23.18 8.45 -13.45
N PRO A 86 -23.42 7.94 -12.22
CA PRO A 86 -24.39 6.86 -12.01
C PRO A 86 -25.84 7.24 -12.35
N GLN A 87 -26.23 8.51 -12.19
CA GLN A 87 -27.59 9.00 -12.40
C GLN A 87 -27.87 9.36 -13.86
N VAL A 88 -26.84 9.82 -14.58
CA VAL A 88 -26.94 10.30 -15.96
C VAL A 88 -26.67 9.17 -16.96
N GLN A 89 -25.67 8.33 -16.71
CA GLN A 89 -25.31 7.22 -17.60
C GLN A 89 -25.74 5.87 -17.01
N THR A 90 -26.92 5.40 -17.41
CA THR A 90 -27.55 4.15 -16.92
C THR A 90 -27.24 2.91 -17.76
N ARG A 91 -26.39 3.06 -18.78
CA ARG A 91 -25.95 1.97 -19.68
C ARG A 91 -24.43 1.92 -19.80
N THR A 92 -23.91 0.74 -20.15
CA THR A 92 -22.52 0.59 -20.60
C THR A 92 -22.36 1.13 -22.03
N GLY A 93 -21.12 1.40 -22.41
CA GLY A 93 -20.77 2.01 -23.71
C GLY A 93 -20.12 3.38 -23.54
N PHE A 94 -19.38 3.79 -24.57
CA PHE A 94 -18.71 5.08 -24.56
C PHE A 94 -19.71 6.21 -24.81
N THR A 95 -19.57 7.28 -24.02
CA THR A 95 -20.26 8.56 -24.20
C THR A 95 -19.18 9.64 -24.26
N SER A 96 -19.31 10.62 -25.14
CA SER A 96 -18.38 11.76 -25.11
C SER A 96 -18.57 12.55 -23.81
N THR A 97 -17.50 13.11 -23.26
CA THR A 97 -17.59 13.91 -22.02
C THR A 97 -18.52 15.11 -22.21
N THR A 98 -18.50 15.74 -23.39
CA THR A 98 -19.38 16.87 -23.73
C THR A 98 -20.85 16.46 -23.76
N GLU A 99 -21.19 15.31 -24.37
CA GLU A 99 -22.57 14.78 -24.36
C GLU A 99 -23.01 14.38 -22.95
N PHE A 100 -22.12 13.73 -22.19
CA PHE A 100 -22.39 13.40 -20.79
C PHE A 100 -22.71 14.65 -19.97
N VAL A 101 -21.89 15.70 -20.05
CA VAL A 101 -22.10 16.95 -19.32
C VAL A 101 -23.36 17.67 -19.77
N HIS A 102 -23.67 17.67 -21.08
CA HIS A 102 -24.93 18.19 -21.59
C HIS A 102 -26.14 17.50 -20.93
N ASN A 103 -26.13 16.17 -20.88
CA ASN A 103 -27.19 15.38 -20.25
C ASN A 103 -27.25 15.60 -18.74
N ALA A 104 -26.10 15.73 -18.06
CA ALA A 104 -26.02 16.03 -16.64
C ALA A 104 -26.61 17.41 -16.33
N ASN A 105 -26.33 18.43 -17.13
CA ASN A 105 -26.86 19.77 -16.93
C ASN A 105 -28.36 19.85 -17.23
N ALA A 106 -28.86 19.04 -18.17
CA ALA A 106 -30.30 18.91 -18.39
C ALA A 106 -31.03 18.27 -17.19
N GLN A 107 -30.40 17.31 -16.52
CA GLN A 107 -30.97 16.64 -15.34
C GLN A 107 -30.81 17.44 -14.05
N PHE A 108 -29.76 18.26 -13.93
CA PHE A 108 -29.43 19.04 -12.73
C PHE A 108 -29.22 20.54 -13.07
N PRO A 109 -30.30 21.27 -13.42
CA PRO A 109 -30.19 22.65 -13.91
C PRO A 109 -29.75 23.66 -12.83
N ASP A 110 -30.02 23.37 -11.56
CA ASP A 110 -29.71 24.27 -10.43
C ASP A 110 -28.24 24.28 -10.03
N ASP A 111 -27.43 23.34 -10.57
CA ASP A 111 -26.02 23.20 -10.22
C ASP A 111 -25.22 22.73 -11.46
N PRO A 112 -25.05 23.53 -12.52
CA PRO A 112 -24.44 23.07 -13.76
C PRO A 112 -22.96 22.69 -13.59
N ILE A 113 -22.47 21.80 -14.44
CA ILE A 113 -21.06 21.46 -14.62
C ILE A 113 -20.54 22.26 -15.82
N ASP A 114 -19.44 22.98 -15.62
CA ASP A 114 -18.72 23.68 -16.69
C ASP A 114 -17.33 23.06 -16.87
N ILE A 115 -17.14 22.37 -18.00
CA ILE A 115 -15.88 21.70 -18.37
C ILE A 115 -15.03 22.52 -19.34
N ALA A 116 -15.49 23.68 -19.81
CA ALA A 116 -14.83 24.41 -20.91
C ALA A 116 -13.37 24.77 -20.57
N GLY A 117 -13.12 25.20 -19.32
CA GLY A 117 -11.76 25.47 -18.85
C GLY A 117 -10.86 24.23 -18.81
N ALA A 118 -11.42 23.08 -18.41
CA ALA A 118 -10.68 21.82 -18.36
C ALA A 118 -10.37 21.29 -19.77
N GLU A 119 -11.33 21.38 -20.70
CA GLU A 119 -11.14 21.00 -22.10
C GLU A 119 -10.09 21.89 -22.78
N GLN A 120 -10.14 23.20 -22.61
CA GLN A 120 -9.15 24.12 -23.18
C GLN A 120 -7.74 23.86 -22.63
N TRP A 121 -7.61 23.59 -21.33
CA TRP A 121 -6.33 23.27 -20.71
C TRP A 121 -5.77 21.93 -21.23
N LEU A 122 -6.60 20.90 -21.34
CA LEU A 122 -6.22 19.59 -21.91
C LEU A 122 -5.78 19.70 -23.37
N GLU A 123 -6.46 20.53 -24.16
CA GLU A 123 -6.09 20.79 -25.55
C GLU A 123 -4.75 21.52 -25.65
N THR A 124 -4.55 22.57 -24.86
CA THR A 124 -3.38 23.45 -24.96
C THR A 124 -2.12 22.79 -24.41
N GLU A 125 -2.20 22.17 -23.23
CA GLU A 125 -1.05 21.63 -22.52
C GLU A 125 -0.73 20.18 -22.93
N TRP A 126 -1.75 19.40 -23.29
CA TRP A 126 -1.61 17.97 -23.54
C TRP A 126 -2.03 17.55 -24.95
N GLY A 127 -2.56 18.46 -25.77
CA GLY A 127 -3.00 18.17 -27.13
C GLY A 127 -4.12 17.13 -27.18
N ILE A 128 -5.01 17.12 -26.18
CA ILE A 128 -6.16 16.23 -26.06
C ILE A 128 -7.41 17.03 -26.47
N GLY A 129 -8.12 16.56 -27.49
CA GLY A 129 -9.34 17.21 -27.99
C GLY A 129 -10.58 16.54 -27.44
N GLU A 130 -10.91 15.36 -27.97
CA GLU A 130 -12.12 14.64 -27.59
C GLU A 130 -11.87 13.64 -26.46
N ARG A 131 -12.81 13.55 -25.53
CA ARG A 131 -12.77 12.61 -24.42
C ARG A 131 -14.03 11.77 -24.39
N TYR A 132 -13.84 10.50 -24.11
CA TYR A 132 -14.92 9.54 -23.96
C TYR A 132 -14.79 8.80 -22.65
N LEU A 133 -15.93 8.46 -22.06
CA LEU A 133 -16.02 7.70 -20.83
C LEU A 133 -16.99 6.55 -21.01
N CYS A 134 -16.66 5.40 -20.45
CA CYS A 134 -17.48 4.20 -20.48
C CYS A 134 -17.55 3.60 -19.08
N ARG A 135 -18.76 3.46 -18.55
CA ARG A 135 -19.00 2.67 -17.36
C ARG A 135 -18.77 1.19 -17.69
N LEU A 136 -17.89 0.52 -16.93
CA LEU A 136 -17.66 -0.92 -17.03
C LEU A 136 -18.72 -1.72 -16.25
N ASN A 137 -19.42 -1.08 -15.31
CA ASN A 137 -20.55 -1.65 -14.59
C ASN A 137 -21.67 -0.60 -14.38
N ILE A 138 -22.89 -1.07 -14.12
CA ILE A 138 -24.05 -0.23 -13.80
C ILE A 138 -24.50 -0.37 -12.34
N GLN A 139 -23.66 -0.94 -11.47
CA GLN A 139 -23.99 -1.08 -10.05
C GLN A 139 -24.19 0.31 -9.39
N PRO A 140 -25.08 0.42 -8.39
CA PRO A 140 -25.21 1.65 -7.60
C PRO A 140 -24.14 1.80 -6.51
N SER A 141 -23.60 0.68 -6.00
CA SER A 141 -22.71 0.64 -4.83
C SER A 141 -21.25 0.98 -5.14
N PHE A 142 -20.86 0.85 -6.40
CA PHE A 142 -19.50 1.14 -6.88
C PHE A 142 -19.57 1.48 -8.36
N MET A 143 -18.50 2.09 -8.88
CA MET A 143 -18.40 2.58 -10.24
C MET A 143 -17.03 2.26 -10.80
N ASP A 144 -17.00 1.57 -11.92
CA ASP A 144 -15.78 1.30 -12.66
C ASP A 144 -15.87 2.04 -14.00
N LEU A 145 -14.84 2.79 -14.34
CA LEU A 145 -14.80 3.70 -15.48
C LEU A 145 -13.60 3.38 -16.37
N HIS A 146 -13.81 3.40 -17.68
CA HIS A 146 -12.76 3.38 -18.69
C HIS A 146 -12.86 4.66 -19.53
N THR A 147 -11.73 5.32 -19.78
CA THR A 147 -11.70 6.61 -20.49
C THR A 147 -10.83 6.53 -21.74
N LEU A 148 -11.20 7.24 -22.79
CA LEU A 148 -10.38 7.42 -24.00
C LEU A 148 -10.12 8.90 -24.23
N LEU A 149 -8.87 9.25 -24.47
CA LEU A 149 -8.42 10.63 -24.72
C LEU A 149 -7.86 10.72 -26.13
N PHE A 150 -8.59 11.36 -27.04
CA PHE A 150 -8.22 11.49 -28.46
C PHE A 150 -7.43 12.78 -28.72
N PRO A 151 -6.56 12.78 -29.75
CA PRO A 151 -5.79 13.96 -30.11
C PRO A 151 -6.69 15.10 -30.59
N ALA A 152 -6.26 16.35 -30.38
CA ALA A 152 -6.95 17.53 -30.89
C ALA A 152 -6.86 17.70 -32.43
N ASP A 153 -5.94 16.98 -33.09
CA ASP A 153 -5.81 17.01 -34.56
C ASP A 153 -6.88 16.16 -35.25
N THR A 154 -7.55 16.74 -36.24
CA THR A 154 -8.75 16.27 -36.96
C THR A 154 -8.54 15.07 -37.88
N LYS A 155 -7.39 14.40 -37.82
CA LYS A 155 -7.05 13.23 -38.67
C LYS A 155 -7.39 11.87 -38.03
N SER A 156 -7.78 11.86 -36.76
CA SER A 156 -8.21 10.65 -36.05
C SER A 156 -9.66 10.33 -36.42
N ASP A 157 -9.93 9.14 -36.97
CA ASP A 157 -11.31 8.62 -37.04
C ASP A 157 -11.73 8.14 -35.64
N THR A 158 -12.09 9.10 -34.79
CA THR A 158 -12.50 8.85 -33.39
C THR A 158 -13.62 7.82 -33.31
N ARG A 159 -14.52 7.81 -34.29
CA ARG A 159 -15.64 6.86 -34.36
C ARG A 159 -15.15 5.43 -34.57
N GLU A 160 -14.28 5.20 -35.56
CA GLU A 160 -13.68 3.88 -35.78
C GLU A 160 -12.90 3.42 -34.53
N GLY A 161 -12.21 4.35 -33.87
CA GLY A 161 -11.51 4.13 -32.62
C GLY A 161 -12.39 3.64 -31.48
N ILE A 162 -13.53 4.30 -31.28
CA ILE A 162 -14.54 3.92 -30.28
C ILE A 162 -15.13 2.55 -30.60
N GLU A 163 -15.52 2.30 -31.84
CA GLU A 163 -16.08 1.01 -32.26
C GLU A 163 -15.11 -0.15 -31.99
N LYS A 164 -13.80 0.05 -32.20
CA LYS A 164 -12.76 -0.92 -31.83
C LYS A 164 -12.64 -1.10 -30.32
N ALA A 165 -12.65 -0.02 -29.56
CA ALA A 165 -12.55 -0.06 -28.10
C ALA A 165 -13.79 -0.71 -27.46
N GLU A 166 -14.98 -0.53 -28.03
CA GLU A 166 -16.23 -1.15 -27.57
C GLU A 166 -16.16 -2.68 -27.57
N LEU A 167 -15.42 -3.28 -28.52
CA LEU A 167 -15.20 -4.73 -28.55
C LEU A 167 -14.42 -5.25 -27.32
N LEU A 168 -13.63 -4.39 -26.66
CA LEU A 168 -12.83 -4.75 -25.50
C LEU A 168 -13.56 -4.51 -24.17
N ILE A 169 -14.61 -3.69 -24.15
CA ILE A 169 -15.33 -3.31 -22.93
C ILE A 169 -15.86 -4.52 -22.14
N PRO A 170 -16.47 -5.55 -22.75
CA PRO A 170 -16.91 -6.73 -22.00
C PRO A 170 -15.75 -7.47 -21.31
N HIS A 171 -14.57 -7.45 -21.91
CA HIS A 171 -13.37 -8.08 -21.36
C HIS A 171 -12.78 -7.27 -20.20
N PHE A 172 -12.70 -5.94 -20.33
CA PHE A 172 -12.28 -5.06 -19.23
C PHE A 172 -13.25 -5.14 -18.05
N ALA A 173 -14.56 -5.05 -18.31
CA ALA A 173 -15.58 -5.18 -17.28
C ALA A 173 -15.44 -6.51 -16.54
N LYS A 174 -15.26 -7.62 -17.26
CA LYS A 174 -15.12 -8.93 -16.63
C LYS A 174 -13.81 -9.09 -15.87
N ALA A 175 -12.69 -8.58 -16.41
CA ALA A 175 -11.39 -8.60 -15.75
C ALA A 175 -11.44 -7.84 -14.42
N VAL A 176 -12.00 -6.62 -14.43
CA VAL A 176 -12.20 -5.80 -13.22
C VAL A 176 -13.11 -6.50 -12.21
N GLU A 177 -14.25 -7.04 -12.65
CA GLU A 177 -15.19 -7.77 -11.80
C GLU A 177 -14.51 -8.95 -11.08
N ILE A 178 -13.71 -9.74 -11.80
CA ILE A 178 -12.96 -10.88 -11.24
C ILE A 178 -11.86 -10.40 -10.27
N SER A 179 -11.25 -9.25 -10.54
CA SER A 179 -10.15 -8.72 -9.72
C SER A 179 -10.61 -8.20 -8.35
N ARG A 180 -11.86 -7.72 -8.22
CA ARG A 180 -12.33 -7.00 -7.02
C ARG A 180 -12.15 -7.77 -5.71
N PRO A 181 -12.59 -9.04 -5.56
CA PRO A 181 -12.37 -9.80 -4.33
C PRO A 181 -10.88 -9.96 -4.00
N PHE A 182 -10.04 -10.12 -5.03
CA PHE A 182 -8.59 -10.26 -4.87
C PHE A 182 -7.95 -8.94 -4.41
N LEU A 183 -8.33 -7.81 -5.02
CA LEU A 183 -7.86 -6.48 -4.62
C LEU A 183 -8.25 -6.16 -3.17
N LEU A 184 -9.49 -6.48 -2.76
CA LEU A 184 -9.94 -6.26 -1.38
C LEU A 184 -9.12 -7.07 -0.38
N LEU A 185 -8.90 -8.36 -0.68
CA LEU A 185 -8.10 -9.23 0.17
C LEU A 185 -6.65 -8.75 0.26
N LYS A 186 -6.06 -8.36 -0.88
CA LYS A 186 -4.71 -7.81 -0.95
C LYS A 186 -4.59 -6.53 -0.12
N ALA A 187 -5.51 -5.59 -0.26
CA ALA A 187 -5.50 -4.32 0.46
C ALA A 187 -5.63 -4.53 1.99
N ARG A 188 -6.57 -5.36 2.44
CA ARG A 188 -6.74 -5.68 3.86
C ARG A 188 -5.53 -6.40 4.45
N PHE A 189 -4.92 -7.29 3.67
CA PHE A 189 -3.71 -7.98 4.09
C PHE A 189 -2.52 -7.02 4.20
N GLN A 190 -2.35 -6.11 3.23
CA GLN A 190 -1.32 -5.06 3.28
C GLN A 190 -1.51 -4.15 4.49
N ALA A 191 -2.73 -3.69 4.76
CA ALA A 191 -3.03 -2.89 5.95
C ALA A 191 -2.66 -3.63 7.25
N THR A 192 -2.85 -4.96 7.30
CA THR A 192 -2.41 -5.78 8.44
C THR A 192 -0.89 -5.81 8.59
N LEU A 193 -0.15 -5.94 7.48
CA LEU A 193 1.31 -5.88 7.49
C LEU A 193 1.84 -4.49 7.88
N GLU A 194 1.20 -3.42 7.41
CA GLU A 194 1.54 -2.03 7.77
C GLU A 194 1.32 -1.75 9.26
N VAL A 195 0.27 -2.32 9.86
CA VAL A 195 0.09 -2.25 11.31
C VAL A 195 1.27 -2.92 12.03
N LEU A 196 1.71 -4.09 11.57
CA LEU A 196 2.85 -4.80 12.15
C LEU A 196 4.17 -4.05 11.97
N ASP A 197 4.33 -3.30 10.87
CA ASP A 197 5.47 -2.39 10.67
C ASP A 197 5.56 -1.31 11.75
N ARG A 198 4.42 -0.81 12.28
CA ARG A 198 4.42 0.15 13.40
C ARG A 198 5.02 -0.44 14.68
N PHE A 199 4.86 -1.75 14.89
CA PHE A 199 5.49 -2.47 16.00
C PHE A 199 6.96 -2.81 15.73
N HIS A 200 7.51 -2.43 14.56
CA HIS A 200 8.85 -2.79 14.08
C HIS A 200 9.12 -4.30 14.09
N LEU A 201 8.06 -5.11 14.00
CA LEU A 201 8.15 -6.56 13.90
C LEU A 201 8.40 -6.91 12.44
N ALA A 202 9.54 -7.50 12.14
CA ALA A 202 9.81 -8.01 10.80
C ALA A 202 9.03 -9.31 10.61
N VAL A 203 8.11 -9.33 9.65
CA VAL A 203 7.27 -10.50 9.37
C VAL A 203 7.53 -11.02 7.96
N PHE A 204 7.77 -12.32 7.86
CA PHE A 204 7.85 -13.06 6.61
C PHE A 204 6.75 -14.11 6.57
N ILE A 205 6.07 -14.24 5.44
CA ILE A 205 5.19 -15.36 5.15
C ILE A 205 5.90 -16.28 4.18
N LEU A 206 6.04 -17.55 4.56
CA LEU A 206 6.67 -18.58 3.75
C LEU A 206 5.61 -19.46 3.10
N THR A 207 5.83 -19.85 1.85
CA THR A 207 5.01 -20.85 1.15
C THR A 207 5.15 -22.23 1.81
N PRO A 208 4.29 -23.21 1.44
CA PRO A 208 4.48 -24.61 1.84
C PRO A 208 5.80 -25.24 1.36
N SER A 209 6.51 -24.60 0.42
CA SER A 209 7.85 -25.01 -0.02
C SER A 209 8.97 -24.26 0.71
N GLY A 210 8.66 -23.45 1.73
CA GLY A 210 9.61 -22.68 2.53
C GLY A 210 10.15 -21.42 1.85
N LYS A 211 9.57 -21.00 0.73
CA LYS A 211 9.99 -19.80 0.00
C LYS A 211 9.31 -18.56 0.57
N VAL A 212 9.99 -17.41 0.59
CA VAL A 212 9.37 -16.15 1.00
C VAL A 212 8.29 -15.77 -0.01
N ALA A 213 7.04 -15.78 0.43
CA ALA A 213 5.89 -15.33 -0.34
C ALA A 213 5.66 -13.83 -0.15
N LEU A 214 5.68 -13.37 1.12
CA LEU A 214 5.43 -11.98 1.49
C LEU A 214 6.37 -11.56 2.62
N ARG A 215 6.60 -10.25 2.70
CA ARG A 215 7.37 -9.59 3.76
C ARG A 215 6.89 -8.16 3.95
N ASN A 216 6.93 -7.65 5.16
CA ASN A 216 6.64 -6.23 5.44
C ASN A 216 7.89 -5.34 5.29
N THR A 217 7.75 -4.05 5.58
CA THR A 217 8.85 -3.08 5.46
C THR A 217 9.98 -3.38 6.44
N ALA A 218 9.64 -3.71 7.69
CA ALA A 218 10.62 -4.09 8.72
C ALA A 218 11.44 -5.33 8.32
N ALA A 219 10.80 -6.33 7.71
CA ALA A 219 11.47 -7.51 7.17
C ALA A 219 12.37 -7.19 5.97
N THR A 220 11.94 -6.28 5.09
CA THR A 220 12.76 -5.82 3.96
C THR A 220 14.02 -5.12 4.46
N ARG A 221 13.91 -4.23 5.45
CA ARG A 221 15.04 -3.56 6.11
C ARG A 221 16.05 -4.56 6.69
N ILE A 222 15.59 -5.63 7.33
CA ILE A 222 16.49 -6.67 7.88
C ILE A 222 17.25 -7.38 6.76
N LEU A 223 16.59 -7.72 5.65
CA LEU A 223 17.24 -8.37 4.51
C LEU A 223 18.27 -7.47 3.84
N GLU A 224 17.97 -6.18 3.67
CA GLU A 224 18.88 -5.21 3.05
C GLU A 224 20.18 -5.02 3.84
N GLN A 225 20.14 -5.19 5.16
CA GLN A 225 21.35 -5.15 6.01
C GLN A 225 22.29 -6.32 5.73
N SER A 226 21.78 -7.46 5.23
CA SER A 226 22.56 -8.69 4.98
C SER A 226 23.43 -9.12 6.17
N ASP A 227 22.94 -8.85 7.39
CA ASP A 227 23.72 -8.96 8.61
C ASP A 227 23.53 -10.32 9.31
N ALA A 228 22.31 -10.88 9.28
CA ALA A 228 22.05 -12.23 9.81
C ALA A 228 21.30 -13.15 8.83
N VAL A 229 20.50 -12.58 7.93
CA VAL A 229 19.62 -13.34 7.04
C VAL A 229 19.51 -12.65 5.67
N THR A 230 19.45 -13.46 4.61
CA THR A 230 19.17 -13.04 3.24
C THR A 230 18.13 -13.96 2.60
N VAL A 231 17.74 -13.67 1.36
CA VAL A 231 16.94 -14.58 0.53
C VAL A 231 17.88 -15.23 -0.50
N GLY A 232 17.99 -16.55 -0.46
CA GLY A 232 18.81 -17.31 -1.40
C GLY A 232 18.22 -17.33 -2.81
N ALA A 233 19.01 -17.76 -3.80
CA ALA A 233 18.55 -17.87 -5.20
C ALA A 233 17.35 -18.82 -5.39
N ASN A 234 17.11 -19.73 -4.44
CA ASN A 234 15.94 -20.62 -4.40
C ASN A 234 14.68 -19.95 -3.83
N GLY A 235 14.77 -18.70 -3.38
CA GLY A 235 13.69 -17.94 -2.76
C GLY A 235 13.46 -18.26 -1.28
N LYS A 236 14.31 -19.07 -0.63
CA LYS A 236 14.20 -19.39 0.81
C LYS A 236 15.00 -18.39 1.66
N LEU A 237 14.60 -18.20 2.92
CA LEU A 237 15.41 -17.50 3.90
C LEU A 237 16.70 -18.28 4.17
N LYS A 238 17.83 -17.57 4.22
CA LYS A 238 19.14 -18.17 4.46
C LYS A 238 19.87 -17.37 5.52
N SER A 239 20.39 -18.04 6.55
CA SER A 239 21.27 -17.35 7.50
C SER A 239 22.63 -17.05 6.86
N GLU A 240 23.11 -15.83 7.08
CA GLU A 240 24.42 -15.34 6.65
C GLU A 240 25.57 -15.80 7.56
N VAL A 241 25.25 -16.36 8.73
CA VAL A 241 26.21 -16.97 9.64
C VAL A 241 26.17 -18.49 9.44
N ASN A 242 27.27 -19.06 8.92
CA ASN A 242 27.34 -20.46 8.50
C ASN A 242 26.91 -21.47 9.61
N SER A 243 27.15 -21.15 10.88
CA SER A 243 26.75 -22.01 12.01
C SER A 243 25.23 -22.11 12.20
N HIS A 244 24.45 -21.18 11.63
CA HIS A 244 22.99 -21.12 11.78
C HIS A 244 22.23 -21.47 10.49
N THR A 245 22.90 -21.52 9.33
CA THR A 245 22.24 -21.82 8.05
C THR A 245 21.52 -23.17 8.08
N GLU A 246 22.21 -24.24 8.47
CA GLU A 246 21.59 -25.57 8.58
C GLU A 246 20.50 -25.62 9.65
N SER A 247 20.63 -24.84 10.73
CA SER A 247 19.65 -24.84 11.82
C SER A 247 18.34 -24.18 11.40
N LEU A 248 18.40 -23.08 10.65
CA LEU A 248 17.21 -22.37 10.16
C LEU A 248 16.47 -23.21 9.11
N ASP A 249 17.21 -23.75 8.13
CA ASP A 249 16.63 -24.59 7.07
C ASP A 249 15.98 -25.86 7.65
N LYS A 250 16.69 -26.59 8.54
CA LYS A 250 16.14 -27.79 9.19
C LYS A 250 14.88 -27.47 10.00
N MET A 251 14.86 -26.37 10.75
CA MET A 251 13.70 -26.00 11.56
C MET A 251 12.49 -25.65 10.70
N ILE A 252 12.67 -24.88 9.61
CA ILE A 252 11.60 -24.58 8.66
C ILE A 252 11.06 -25.87 8.03
N ASP A 253 11.94 -26.73 7.54
CA ASP A 253 11.56 -27.97 6.87
C ASP A 253 10.88 -28.96 7.85
N GLU A 254 11.32 -29.02 9.12
CA GLU A 254 10.68 -29.82 10.17
C GLU A 254 9.25 -29.35 10.48
N ILE A 255 9.03 -28.03 10.60
CA ILE A 255 7.68 -27.50 10.88
C ILE A 255 6.76 -27.75 9.68
N LEU A 256 7.25 -27.55 8.45
CA LEU A 256 6.49 -27.85 7.23
C LEU A 256 6.13 -29.33 7.12
N LEU A 257 7.05 -30.24 7.47
CA LEU A 257 6.80 -31.68 7.48
C LEU A 257 5.72 -32.04 8.51
N ASN A 258 5.84 -31.57 9.75
CA ASN A 258 4.85 -31.80 10.80
C ASN A 258 3.45 -31.30 10.38
N LEU A 259 3.39 -30.15 9.72
CA LEU A 259 2.13 -29.63 9.19
C LEU A 259 1.55 -30.57 8.15
N SER A 260 2.33 -31.04 7.18
CA SER A 260 1.84 -31.97 6.15
C SER A 260 1.25 -33.27 6.72
N GLU A 261 1.70 -33.69 7.91
CA GLU A 261 1.21 -34.87 8.64
C GLU A 261 -0.02 -34.59 9.52
N GLY A 262 -0.54 -33.35 9.53
CA GLY A 262 -1.69 -32.93 10.33
C GLY A 262 -1.36 -32.64 11.79
N HIS A 263 -0.06 -32.55 12.14
CA HIS A 263 0.37 -32.15 13.48
C HIS A 263 0.48 -30.61 13.54
N ILE A 264 -0.41 -29.97 14.30
CA ILE A 264 -0.27 -28.55 14.62
C ILE A 264 0.69 -28.43 15.81
N ARG A 265 1.94 -28.04 15.57
CA ARG A 265 2.87 -27.65 16.62
C ARG A 265 2.69 -26.18 17.01
N HIS A 266 3.03 -25.86 18.26
CA HIS A 266 3.20 -24.50 18.75
C HIS A 266 4.37 -23.80 18.05
N SER A 267 4.43 -22.47 18.17
CA SER A 267 5.53 -21.69 17.63
C SER A 267 6.88 -22.17 18.16
N THR A 268 7.91 -22.08 17.31
CA THR A 268 9.29 -22.43 17.66
C THR A 268 10.14 -21.18 17.62
N GLU A 269 10.97 -20.99 18.64
CA GLU A 269 11.87 -19.84 18.75
C GLU A 269 13.32 -20.24 18.47
N LEU A 270 14.05 -19.37 17.80
CA LEU A 270 15.50 -19.46 17.64
C LEU A 270 16.17 -18.10 17.74
N VAL A 271 17.48 -18.12 17.99
CA VAL A 271 18.31 -16.91 18.03
C VAL A 271 19.25 -16.93 16.82
N LEU A 272 19.18 -15.90 15.98
CA LEU A 272 20.05 -15.73 14.82
C LEU A 272 21.14 -14.70 15.11
N GLN A 273 22.40 -15.15 15.08
CA GLN A 273 23.56 -14.28 15.24
C GLN A 273 23.77 -13.37 14.03
N ARG A 274 24.31 -12.18 14.30
CA ARG A 274 24.61 -11.14 13.31
C ARG A 274 26.10 -11.11 13.00
N ARG A 275 26.47 -10.88 11.74
CA ARG A 275 27.87 -10.73 11.29
C ARG A 275 28.55 -9.52 11.93
N SER A 276 27.79 -8.45 12.15
CA SER A 276 28.25 -7.23 12.80
C SER A 276 28.64 -7.42 14.27
N GLY A 277 28.21 -8.52 14.92
CA GLY A 277 28.36 -8.72 16.36
C GLY A 277 27.35 -7.94 17.21
N ASN A 278 26.39 -7.27 16.58
CA ASN A 278 25.23 -6.68 17.25
C ASN A 278 24.37 -7.73 17.97
N ASN A 279 23.42 -7.29 18.79
CA ASN A 279 22.52 -8.20 19.50
C ASN A 279 21.78 -9.09 18.49
N PRO A 280 21.73 -10.41 18.73
CA PRO A 280 21.15 -11.35 17.78
C PRO A 280 19.66 -11.13 17.61
N TYR A 281 19.13 -11.51 16.45
CA TYR A 281 17.68 -11.48 16.21
C TYR A 281 17.01 -12.63 16.96
N LEU A 282 15.91 -12.33 17.65
CA LEU A 282 14.99 -13.34 18.14
C LEU A 282 14.01 -13.67 17.02
N VAL A 283 13.91 -14.94 16.65
CA VAL A 283 13.08 -15.40 15.55
C VAL A 283 12.06 -16.38 16.06
N GLU A 284 10.79 -16.11 15.79
CA GLU A 284 9.68 -17.02 16.04
C GLU A 284 9.15 -17.54 14.72
N ILE A 285 8.96 -18.85 14.61
CA ILE A 285 8.39 -19.53 13.44
C ILE A 285 7.12 -20.24 13.87
N SER A 286 5.99 -19.89 13.25
CA SER A 286 4.68 -20.47 13.56
C SER A 286 3.95 -20.93 12.28
N PRO A 287 3.17 -22.01 12.35
CA PRO A 287 2.30 -22.40 11.25
C PRO A 287 1.24 -21.36 10.93
N LEU A 288 1.01 -21.12 9.63
CA LEU A 288 -0.14 -20.36 9.16
C LEU A 288 -1.31 -21.34 8.92
N ALA A 289 -1.96 -21.80 10.00
CA ALA A 289 -3.09 -22.72 9.92
C ALA A 289 -4.32 -22.15 10.63
N GLU A 290 -5.47 -22.14 9.95
CA GLU A 290 -6.76 -22.12 10.62
C GLU A 290 -7.14 -23.57 10.98
N PRO A 291 -7.41 -23.88 12.26
CA PRO A 291 -7.76 -25.24 12.69
C PRO A 291 -9.02 -25.83 12.04
N THR A 292 -9.82 -25.00 11.37
CA THR A 292 -11.18 -25.31 10.93
C THR A 292 -11.34 -25.63 9.44
N VAL A 293 -10.30 -25.42 8.61
CA VAL A 293 -10.37 -25.69 7.17
C VAL A 293 -9.48 -26.88 6.82
N ILE A 294 -10.10 -28.01 6.49
CA ILE A 294 -9.40 -29.17 5.92
C ILE A 294 -8.96 -28.79 4.51
N GLY A 295 -7.69 -28.39 4.36
CA GLY A 295 -7.05 -27.99 3.11
C GLY A 295 -5.53 -28.04 3.24
N PRO A 296 -4.77 -27.97 2.13
CA PRO A 296 -3.31 -27.98 2.18
C PRO A 296 -2.82 -26.79 3.02
N HIS A 297 -2.06 -27.10 4.08
CA HIS A 297 -1.49 -26.16 5.04
C HIS A 297 -0.83 -24.96 4.34
N SER A 298 -1.20 -23.73 4.74
CA SER A 298 -1.00 -22.51 3.95
C SER A 298 0.42 -21.93 4.00
N GLY A 299 1.33 -22.54 4.77
CA GLY A 299 2.72 -22.10 4.92
C GLY A 299 3.11 -21.78 6.37
N LEU A 300 4.14 -20.93 6.53
CA LEU A 300 4.65 -20.50 7.85
C LEU A 300 4.66 -18.98 7.96
N MET A 301 4.53 -18.47 9.18
CA MET A 301 4.85 -17.11 9.56
C MET A 301 6.18 -17.10 10.33
N VAL A 302 7.09 -16.20 9.94
CA VAL A 302 8.35 -15.95 10.65
C VAL A 302 8.35 -14.53 11.14
N ILE A 303 8.44 -14.33 12.45
CA ILE A 303 8.59 -13.03 13.08
C ILE A 303 10.05 -12.89 13.53
N MET A 304 10.71 -11.79 13.17
CA MET A 304 12.05 -11.45 13.64
C MET A 304 12.01 -10.14 14.43
N ILE A 305 12.59 -10.17 15.62
CA ILE A 305 12.72 -9.02 16.51
C ILE A 305 14.18 -8.59 16.51
N ASP A 306 14.42 -7.32 16.22
CA ASP A 306 15.73 -6.65 16.23
C ASP A 306 15.91 -5.90 17.56
N PRO A 307 16.66 -6.45 18.53
CA PRO A 307 16.79 -5.82 19.85
C PRO A 307 17.50 -4.47 19.81
N ASP A 308 18.31 -4.23 18.78
CA ASP A 308 19.07 -2.98 18.61
C ASP A 308 18.27 -1.90 17.87
N HIS A 309 17.07 -2.22 17.38
CA HIS A 309 16.21 -1.23 16.76
C HIS A 309 15.54 -0.36 17.84
N LYS A 310 16.24 0.66 18.32
CA LYS A 310 15.86 1.50 19.48
C LYS A 310 14.67 2.45 19.27
N LYS A 311 14.10 2.56 18.06
CA LYS A 311 13.09 3.59 17.72
C LYS A 311 11.69 3.39 18.35
N ILE A 312 11.52 2.50 19.32
CA ILE A 312 10.23 1.81 19.54
C ILE A 312 9.26 2.57 20.47
N VAL A 313 9.63 3.70 21.11
CA VAL A 313 8.75 4.28 22.14
C VAL A 313 8.64 5.80 22.02
N SER A 314 7.65 6.27 21.25
CA SER A 314 7.23 7.67 21.30
C SER A 314 6.80 8.05 22.72
N THR A 315 7.34 9.13 23.31
CA THR A 315 6.88 9.64 24.62
C THR A 315 5.68 10.58 24.53
N SER A 316 5.12 10.77 23.33
CA SER A 316 4.00 11.70 23.11
C SER A 316 2.77 11.39 23.99
N GLY A 317 2.49 10.10 24.25
CA GLY A 317 1.44 9.67 25.16
C GLY A 317 1.67 10.14 26.59
N MET A 318 2.92 10.06 27.07
CA MET A 318 3.31 10.58 28.39
C MET A 318 3.14 12.10 28.46
N SER A 319 3.55 12.83 27.42
CA SER A 319 3.41 14.28 27.39
C SER A 319 1.96 14.74 27.43
N GLN A 320 1.08 14.10 26.66
CA GLN A 320 -0.35 14.45 26.62
C GLN A 320 -1.08 14.07 27.91
N MET A 321 -0.79 12.89 28.47
CA MET A 321 -1.52 12.38 29.63
C MET A 321 -1.13 13.09 30.94
N PHE A 322 0.13 13.52 31.07
CA PHE A 322 0.67 14.12 32.31
C PHE A 322 1.06 15.60 32.17
N GLY A 323 0.82 16.23 31.02
CA GLY A 323 1.14 17.64 30.80
C GLY A 323 2.64 17.93 30.97
N LEU A 324 3.48 17.10 30.34
CA LEU A 324 4.93 17.30 30.38
C LEU A 324 5.32 18.54 29.56
N SER A 325 6.31 19.28 30.05
CA SER A 325 6.96 20.32 29.25
C SER A 325 7.87 19.72 28.19
N ASN A 326 8.19 20.46 27.13
CA ASN A 326 9.13 20.00 26.09
C ASN A 326 10.47 19.52 26.68
N ALA A 327 10.93 20.15 27.75
CA ALA A 327 12.17 19.75 28.41
C ALA A 327 12.03 18.46 29.22
N GLU A 328 10.86 18.18 29.78
CA GLU A 328 10.56 16.93 30.49
C GLU A 328 10.32 15.78 29.51
N ASP A 329 9.59 16.01 28.42
CA ASP A 329 9.37 15.02 27.36
C ASP A 329 10.69 14.59 26.72
N ALA A 330 11.60 15.53 26.44
CA ALA A 330 12.94 15.23 25.95
C ALA A 330 13.79 14.41 26.94
N VAL A 331 13.66 14.64 28.27
CA VAL A 331 14.30 13.76 29.26
C VAL A 331 13.63 12.39 29.27
N CYS A 332 12.29 12.34 29.18
CA CYS A 332 11.52 11.10 29.18
C CYS A 332 11.99 10.16 28.06
N GLY A 333 12.09 10.67 26.82
CA GLY A 333 12.53 9.90 25.67
C GLY A 333 13.91 9.27 25.90
N LEU A 334 14.89 10.08 26.27
CA LEU A 334 16.25 9.58 26.53
C LEU A 334 16.32 8.61 27.72
N LEU A 335 15.49 8.79 28.76
CA LEU A 335 15.42 7.84 29.87
C LEU A 335 14.89 6.47 29.43
N VAL A 336 13.89 6.45 28.54
CA VAL A 336 13.26 5.24 27.97
C VAL A 336 14.23 4.54 27.01
N GLU A 337 15.02 5.30 26.25
CA GLU A 337 16.13 4.78 25.43
C GLU A 337 17.31 4.23 26.25
N GLY A 338 17.29 4.39 27.58
CA GLY A 338 18.27 3.80 28.49
C GLY A 338 19.43 4.73 28.88
N TYR A 339 19.45 5.99 28.45
CA TYR A 339 20.56 6.92 28.74
C TYR A 339 20.68 7.22 30.24
N SER A 340 21.88 7.23 30.78
CA SER A 340 22.18 7.69 32.13
C SER A 340 21.98 9.21 32.25
N THR A 341 21.86 9.71 33.48
CA THR A 341 21.73 11.17 33.73
C THR A 341 22.88 11.99 33.15
N ASN A 342 24.09 11.42 33.12
CA ASN A 342 25.26 12.11 32.58
C ASN A 342 25.21 12.14 31.04
N GLU A 343 24.84 11.03 30.40
CA GLU A 343 24.71 10.99 28.95
C GLU A 343 23.55 11.89 28.49
N ILE A 344 22.44 11.96 29.23
CA ILE A 344 21.36 12.91 28.95
C ILE A 344 21.86 14.36 29.07
N ALA A 345 22.69 14.64 30.07
CA ALA A 345 23.27 15.97 30.27
C ALA A 345 24.18 16.37 29.11
N GLU A 346 24.99 15.43 28.61
CA GLU A 346 25.84 15.61 27.44
C GLU A 346 25.02 15.81 26.16
N VAL A 347 24.07 14.90 25.86
CA VAL A 347 23.20 14.96 24.67
C VAL A 347 22.42 16.28 24.62
N ARG A 348 21.97 16.77 25.77
CA ARG A 348 21.17 18.00 25.86
C ARG A 348 21.99 19.26 26.13
N ASN A 349 23.32 19.14 26.26
CA ASN A 349 24.23 20.22 26.60
C ASN A 349 23.78 21.03 27.85
N VAL A 350 23.42 20.32 28.93
CA VAL A 350 23.00 20.89 30.22
C VAL A 350 23.78 20.25 31.37
N SER A 351 23.70 20.80 32.58
CA SER A 351 24.36 20.18 33.74
C SER A 351 23.65 18.88 34.18
N PRO A 352 24.37 17.87 34.71
CA PRO A 352 23.76 16.69 35.32
C PRO A 352 22.78 17.02 36.45
N ILE A 353 22.99 18.16 37.14
CA ILE A 353 22.07 18.65 38.19
C ILE A 353 20.73 19.08 37.57
N THR A 354 20.77 19.77 36.43
CA THR A 354 19.57 20.16 35.67
C THR A 354 18.76 18.92 35.27
N VAL A 355 19.43 17.89 34.76
CA VAL A 355 18.77 16.62 34.41
C VAL A 355 18.17 15.96 35.65
N LYS A 356 18.90 15.86 36.77
CA LYS A 356 18.35 15.31 38.02
C LYS A 356 17.08 16.04 38.47
N ASN A 357 17.06 17.36 38.37
CA ASN A 357 15.88 18.16 38.71
C ASN A 357 14.71 17.90 37.77
N GLN A 358 14.96 17.78 36.46
CA GLN A 358 13.93 17.43 35.47
C GLN A 358 13.39 16.02 35.68
N VAL A 359 14.24 15.02 35.97
CA VAL A 359 13.80 13.66 36.33
C VAL A 359 12.94 13.69 37.58
N LYS A 360 13.32 14.47 38.61
CA LYS A 360 12.53 14.60 39.84
C LYS A 360 11.15 15.24 39.58
N SER A 361 11.10 16.30 38.78
CA SER A 361 9.84 16.93 38.36
C SER A 361 8.95 15.95 37.61
N LEU A 362 9.55 15.20 36.69
CA LEU A 362 8.86 14.23 35.86
C LEU A 362 8.30 13.05 36.68
N LEU A 363 9.06 12.51 37.63
CA LEU A 363 8.56 11.48 38.57
C LEU A 363 7.38 12.01 39.41
N ALA A 364 7.46 13.27 39.86
CA ALA A 364 6.38 13.88 40.62
C ALA A 364 5.10 14.08 39.78
N LYS A 365 5.22 14.56 38.54
CA LYS A 365 4.08 14.76 37.62
C LYS A 365 3.41 13.46 37.19
N THR A 366 4.19 12.40 37.04
CA THR A 366 3.72 11.08 36.59
C THR A 366 3.31 10.17 37.76
N GLY A 367 3.54 10.60 39.01
CA GLY A 367 3.23 9.82 40.21
C GLY A 367 4.15 8.61 40.43
N ASN A 368 5.31 8.55 39.76
CA ASN A 368 6.25 7.44 39.87
C ASN A 368 7.21 7.60 41.03
N ARG A 369 7.55 6.47 41.67
CA ARG A 369 8.48 6.43 42.81
C ARG A 369 9.91 6.17 42.41
N SER A 370 10.13 5.63 41.22
CA SER A 370 11.45 5.32 40.69
C SER A 370 11.52 5.55 39.18
N ARG A 371 12.75 5.71 38.67
CA ARG A 371 13.03 5.77 37.23
C ARG A 371 12.53 4.51 36.51
N SER A 372 12.66 3.34 37.14
CA SER A 372 12.19 2.07 36.55
C SER A 372 10.67 2.02 36.44
N ASP A 373 9.94 2.57 37.43
CA ASP A 373 8.48 2.66 37.37
C ASP A 373 8.02 3.57 36.24
N LEU A 374 8.70 4.70 36.06
CA LEU A 374 8.46 5.61 34.94
C LEU A 374 8.70 4.94 33.59
N ILE A 375 9.82 4.23 33.42
CA ILE A 375 10.13 3.53 32.17
C ILE A 375 9.05 2.49 31.89
N ARG A 376 8.65 1.70 32.90
CA ARG A 376 7.56 0.72 32.76
C ARG A 376 6.24 1.38 32.38
N GLN A 377 5.91 2.51 33.01
CA GLN A 377 4.69 3.26 32.71
C GLN A 377 4.71 3.81 31.27
N ALA A 378 5.84 4.40 30.85
CA ALA A 378 6.03 4.87 29.49
C ALA A 378 5.85 3.72 28.47
N LEU A 379 6.46 2.55 28.72
CA LEU A 379 6.29 1.36 27.88
C LEU A 379 4.86 0.82 27.84
N SER A 380 4.03 1.09 28.86
CA SER A 380 2.64 0.64 28.92
C SER A 380 1.62 1.61 28.31
N ILE A 381 1.96 2.90 28.23
CA ILE A 381 1.06 3.97 27.75
C ILE A 381 1.35 4.34 26.30
N ASN A 382 2.60 4.15 25.87
CA ASN A 382 3.00 4.49 24.51
C ASN A 382 2.71 3.31 23.58
N LEU A 383 1.87 3.56 22.58
CA LEU A 383 1.83 2.68 21.42
C LEU A 383 3.21 2.71 20.76
N PRO A 384 3.80 1.56 20.37
CA PRO A 384 4.95 1.54 19.49
C PRO A 384 4.47 2.03 18.13
N VAL A 385 4.53 3.34 17.94
CA VAL A 385 4.06 4.04 16.76
C VAL A 385 5.19 4.98 16.39
N ASP A 386 5.74 4.77 15.21
CA ASP A 386 6.53 5.80 14.54
C ASP A 386 5.67 7.06 14.51
N THR A 387 6.15 8.14 15.12
CA THR A 387 5.56 9.45 14.86
C THR A 387 5.80 9.71 13.39
N SER A 388 4.79 9.52 12.55
CA SER A 388 4.80 10.02 11.18
C SER A 388 5.29 11.45 11.26
N GLU A 389 6.43 11.75 10.65
CA GLU A 389 6.85 13.13 10.45
C GLU A 389 5.62 13.82 9.84
N ARG A 390 5.01 14.73 10.61
CA ARG A 390 3.99 15.61 10.06
C ARG A 390 4.72 16.36 8.96
N ASP A 391 4.37 16.04 7.71
CA ASP A 391 4.71 16.84 6.55
C ASP A 391 4.37 18.29 6.89
N ASN A 392 5.40 19.05 7.23
CA ASN A 392 5.35 20.50 7.27
C ASN A 392 5.26 20.94 5.81
N HIS A 393 4.07 20.88 5.25
CA HIS A 393 3.66 21.72 4.13
C HIS A 393 2.71 22.76 4.71
N HIS A 394 3.29 23.93 5.01
CA HIS A 394 2.57 25.19 5.13
C HIS A 394 2.37 25.78 3.74
#